data_AF-A0A7S4VWH1-F1
#
_entry.id   AF-A0A7S4VWH1-F1
#
_cell.length_a   1.000
_cell.length_b   1.000
_cell.length_c   1.000
_cell.angle_alpha   90.00
_cell.angle_beta   90.00
_cell.angle_gamma   90.00
#
_symmetry.space_group_name_H-M   'P 1'
#
loop_
_entity.id
_entity.type
_entity.pdbx_description
1 polymer ?
#
loop_
_entity_poly.entity_id
_entity_poly.type
_entity_poly.pdbx_seq_one_letter_code
_entity_poly.pdbx_strand_id
1 'polypeptide(L)'
;DSVYLCSEFKNSMKTGSLVPLLSTSTLFLLNLQESVAFTSFKTVTKSVPPSYCDLPQLSFSSTSLFAKQKKKGGGAKKKQKDQKKSGFAWASSFALKPFESSSLRELASFVCASFEGRTGKPLSEELKGTPDLPKALWNAPVACVVVVNGAEKEQEGISAANSIVQYANIAALETFGFQPDQFDQLISSKDPESGEWKTPQNDVAKGLNFPSSMNGDNIYQSDYKKKVLRADPDISIKNAHRWRLEKSSLIGGKFVTESIGVAYAWNSWLEGEDTLCRPGGFREVKMDTAELEQKIKTQGEAIRELKEVQGFGNKDKQVVDAVQELLRMKALLEEVTSSSQ
;
A
#
# COMPACT_ATOMS: atom_id res chain seq x y z
N ASP A 1 -42.97 -25.62 29.26
CA ASP A 1 -44.04 -26.26 28.49
C ASP A 1 -43.98 -25.91 27.03
N SER A 2 -44.40 -26.90 26.25
CA SER A 2 -44.12 -27.21 24.87
C SER A 2 -45.07 -26.53 23.87
N VAL A 3 -44.52 -26.11 22.73
CA VAL A 3 -45.01 -26.22 21.33
C VAL A 3 -46.46 -25.83 20.99
N TYR A 4 -46.65 -24.99 19.96
CA TYR A 4 -47.53 -25.16 18.76
C TYR A 4 -47.37 -23.87 17.90
N LEU A 5 -46.74 -23.88 16.71
CA LEU A 5 -47.18 -24.25 15.35
C LEU A 5 -48.10 -23.23 14.63
N CYS A 6 -47.79 -23.07 13.32
CA CYS A 6 -48.59 -22.52 12.22
C CYS A 6 -48.78 -21.00 12.12
N SER A 7 -48.92 -20.36 10.95
CA SER A 7 -48.57 -20.57 9.54
C SER A 7 -49.23 -19.42 8.77
N GLU A 8 -48.54 -18.87 7.75
CA GLU A 8 -49.05 -18.15 6.57
C GLU A 8 -50.27 -17.22 6.66
N PHE A 9 -50.11 -15.95 6.26
CA PHE A 9 -51.13 -15.28 5.42
C PHE A 9 -50.51 -14.30 4.42
N LYS A 10 -51.05 -14.38 3.20
CA LYS A 10 -50.69 -13.73 1.93
C LYS A 10 -51.31 -12.34 1.79
N ASN A 11 -50.78 -11.60 0.80
CA ASN A 11 -51.41 -10.51 0.02
C ASN A 11 -51.57 -9.16 0.74
N SER A 12 -51.61 -7.98 0.10
CA SER A 12 -51.38 -7.45 -1.24
C SER A 12 -51.93 -6.01 -1.18
N MET A 13 -51.48 -5.12 -2.07
CA MET A 13 -52.06 -3.80 -2.38
C MET A 13 -51.85 -2.71 -1.31
N LYS A 14 -51.20 -1.57 -1.59
CA LYS A 14 -51.33 -0.50 -2.61
C LYS A 14 -51.69 0.77 -1.83
N THR A 15 -51.33 1.91 -2.42
CA THR A 15 -51.60 3.30 -2.00
C THR A 15 -50.72 3.75 -0.84
N GLY A 16 -50.03 4.88 -0.88
CA GLY A 16 -50.19 6.05 -1.72
C GLY A 16 -50.28 7.25 -0.80
N SER A 17 -49.25 8.11 -0.85
CA SER A 17 -49.25 9.52 -0.46
C SER A 17 -49.76 9.91 0.93
N LEU A 18 -48.87 10.45 1.78
CA LEU A 18 -48.99 11.79 2.36
C LEU A 18 -47.87 12.03 3.39
N VAL A 19 -46.93 12.90 3.00
CA VAL A 19 -46.22 13.89 3.85
C VAL A 19 -47.29 14.62 4.72
N PRO A 20 -47.07 15.18 5.94
CA PRO A 20 -45.87 15.93 6.36
C PRO A 20 -45.45 15.92 7.86
N LEU A 21 -44.37 16.68 8.10
CA LEU A 21 -44.12 17.61 9.22
C LEU A 21 -43.69 17.03 10.59
N LEU A 22 -42.49 17.51 10.96
CA LEU A 22 -42.10 18.05 12.27
C LEU A 22 -42.34 17.16 13.50
N SER A 23 -41.26 16.85 14.20
CA SER A 23 -41.01 17.55 15.46
C SER A 23 -39.63 17.19 15.99
N THR A 24 -38.83 18.23 16.15
CA THR A 24 -37.81 18.39 17.18
C THR A 24 -38.13 17.65 18.48
N SER A 25 -37.16 16.94 19.06
CA SER A 25 -36.82 17.11 20.49
C SER A 25 -35.49 16.47 20.85
N THR A 26 -34.68 17.37 21.38
CA THR A 26 -33.43 17.30 22.11
C THR A 26 -33.53 16.50 23.42
N LEU A 27 -32.35 16.23 23.99
CA LEU A 27 -31.99 15.86 25.37
C LEU A 27 -31.73 14.37 25.63
N PHE A 28 -30.46 13.96 25.82
CA PHE A 28 -29.62 14.11 27.03
C PHE A 28 -30.33 13.62 28.30
N LEU A 29 -29.88 12.48 28.83
CA LEU A 29 -29.28 12.42 30.16
C LEU A 29 -28.61 11.06 30.43
N LEU A 30 -27.51 11.18 31.17
CA LEU A 30 -26.59 10.17 31.68
C LEU A 30 -27.30 9.08 32.49
N ASN A 31 -26.69 7.89 32.50
CA ASN A 31 -26.66 7.12 33.74
C ASN A 31 -25.31 6.44 33.95
N LEU A 32 -24.85 6.56 35.19
CA LEU A 32 -23.56 6.19 35.77
C LEU A 32 -23.75 4.93 36.65
N GLN A 33 -22.63 4.32 37.05
CA GLN A 33 -22.49 3.23 38.04
C GLN A 33 -22.82 1.81 37.51
N GLU A 34 -22.08 0.74 37.84
CA GLU A 34 -21.12 0.54 38.93
C GLU A 34 -20.15 -0.63 38.66
N SER A 35 -19.05 -0.55 39.39
CA SER A 35 -17.94 -1.47 39.66
C SER A 35 -18.18 -2.99 39.72
N VAL A 36 -17.18 -3.77 39.29
CA VAL A 36 -16.79 -5.03 39.95
C VAL A 36 -15.26 -5.15 40.02
N ALA A 37 -14.81 -5.70 41.16
CA ALA A 37 -13.50 -5.65 41.78
C ALA A 37 -12.34 -6.31 41.04
N PHE A 38 -11.17 -5.70 41.22
CA PHE A 38 -9.84 -6.17 40.85
C PHE A 38 -9.20 -6.86 42.06
N THR A 39 -8.93 -8.16 42.01
CA THR A 39 -8.17 -8.88 43.04
C THR A 39 -6.72 -9.10 42.61
N SER A 40 -5.86 -8.52 43.43
CA SER A 40 -4.41 -8.58 43.48
C SER A 40 -3.84 -10.00 43.47
N PHE A 41 -2.85 -10.27 42.61
CA PHE A 41 -1.82 -11.28 42.87
C PHE A 41 -0.45 -10.62 43.04
N LYS A 42 0.11 -10.81 44.24
CA LYS A 42 1.44 -10.37 44.63
C LYS A 42 2.51 -11.21 43.94
N THR A 43 3.46 -10.49 43.36
CA THR A 43 4.79 -10.91 42.93
C THR A 43 5.62 -11.55 44.04
N VAL A 44 6.25 -12.68 43.72
CA VAL A 44 7.53 -13.10 44.31
C VAL A 44 8.44 -13.54 43.17
N THR A 45 9.38 -12.67 42.77
CA THR A 45 10.49 -13.04 41.88
C THR A 45 11.80 -12.78 42.60
N LYS A 46 12.52 -13.87 42.85
CA LYS A 46 13.93 -13.86 43.25
C LYS A 46 14.76 -13.29 42.09
N SER A 47 15.56 -12.27 42.39
CA SER A 47 16.56 -11.71 41.50
C SER A 47 17.68 -12.72 41.25
N VAL A 48 17.86 -13.12 39.99
CA VAL A 48 19.10 -13.74 39.48
C VAL A 48 19.57 -12.85 38.33
N PRO A 49 20.85 -12.44 38.29
CA PRO A 49 21.33 -11.52 37.27
C PRO A 49 21.27 -12.20 35.89
N PRO A 50 20.78 -11.52 34.84
CA PRO A 50 20.85 -12.07 33.50
C PRO A 50 22.31 -12.05 33.02
N SER A 51 22.83 -13.25 32.79
CA SER A 51 23.97 -13.48 31.91
C SER A 51 23.65 -12.92 30.54
N TYR A 52 24.38 -11.88 30.14
CA TYR A 52 24.34 -11.34 28.79
C TYR A 52 24.78 -12.43 27.80
N CYS A 53 23.81 -13.03 27.11
CA CYS A 53 24.05 -13.59 25.80
C CYS A 53 23.78 -12.45 24.81
N ASP A 54 24.83 -11.90 24.23
CA ASP A 54 24.75 -10.96 23.12
C ASP A 54 23.90 -11.58 22.00
N LEU A 55 22.67 -11.08 21.87
CA LEU A 55 21.83 -11.32 20.71
C LEU A 55 22.36 -10.43 19.57
N PRO A 56 22.42 -10.93 18.32
CA PRO A 56 22.71 -10.09 17.19
C PRO A 56 21.54 -9.12 16.99
N GLN A 57 21.72 -7.86 17.42
CA GLN A 57 20.93 -6.75 16.89
C GLN A 57 21.03 -6.82 15.36
N LEU A 58 19.88 -6.88 14.68
CA LEU A 58 19.82 -6.76 13.23
C LEU A 58 20.24 -5.32 12.86
N SER A 59 21.55 -5.10 12.74
CA SER A 59 22.11 -3.89 12.16
C SER A 59 21.90 -3.97 10.64
N PHE A 60 20.87 -3.29 10.16
CA PHE A 60 20.56 -3.21 8.74
C PHE A 60 21.51 -2.24 8.05
N SER A 61 22.72 -2.73 7.72
CA SER A 61 23.74 -1.94 7.02
C SER A 61 23.30 -1.65 5.58
N SER A 62 23.53 -0.41 5.16
CA SER A 62 23.24 0.17 3.84
C SER A 62 23.56 -0.77 2.66
N THR A 63 22.74 -0.69 1.61
CA THR A 63 22.84 -1.33 0.27
C THR A 63 24.12 -1.01 -0.53
N SER A 64 25.16 -0.48 0.13
CA SER A 64 26.44 -0.15 -0.51
C SER A 64 27.61 -0.89 0.15
N LEU A 65 28.39 -1.60 -0.66
CA LEU A 65 29.62 -2.26 -0.23
C LEU A 65 30.74 -1.24 -0.11
N PHE A 66 31.07 -0.82 1.10
CA PHE A 66 32.29 -0.04 1.36
C PHE A 66 33.51 -0.97 1.39
N ALA A 67 34.32 -0.96 0.33
CA ALA A 67 35.59 -1.68 0.34
C ALA A 67 36.56 -1.07 1.36
N LYS A 68 37.00 -1.88 2.32
CA LYS A 68 37.98 -1.51 3.35
C LYS A 68 39.31 -1.15 2.68
N GLN A 69 39.71 0.12 2.70
CA GLN A 69 41.01 0.56 2.20
C GLN A 69 42.12 -0.18 2.97
N LYS A 70 42.83 -1.09 2.29
CA LYS A 70 44.13 -1.57 2.78
C LYS A 70 45.12 -0.43 2.66
N LYS A 71 45.55 0.11 3.81
CA LYS A 71 46.74 0.95 3.95
C LYS A 71 47.94 0.21 3.36
N LYS A 72 48.33 0.51 2.12
CA LYS A 72 49.65 0.16 1.58
C LYS A 72 50.58 1.33 1.84
N GLY A 73 51.58 1.07 2.68
CA GLY A 73 52.63 2.03 2.99
C GLY A 73 53.52 2.33 1.78
N GLY A 74 54.06 3.55 1.82
CA GLY A 74 55.44 3.89 1.43
C GLY A 74 55.86 3.65 -0.02
N GLY A 75 56.09 4.74 -0.76
CA GLY A 75 56.96 4.70 -1.93
C GLY A 75 56.67 5.78 -2.97
N ALA A 76 57.25 6.96 -2.79
CA ALA A 76 57.22 8.05 -3.75
C ALA A 76 57.95 7.69 -5.06
N LYS A 77 57.34 7.98 -6.22
CA LYS A 77 58.03 8.54 -7.40
C LYS A 77 57.03 9.08 -8.43
N LYS A 78 57.16 10.39 -8.70
CA LYS A 78 56.51 11.18 -9.76
C LYS A 78 56.63 10.51 -11.14
N LYS A 79 55.52 10.34 -11.86
CA LYS A 79 55.46 10.50 -13.33
C LYS A 79 54.00 10.65 -13.84
N GLN A 80 53.78 11.81 -14.46
CA GLN A 80 52.98 12.12 -15.65
C GLN A 80 51.56 11.53 -15.83
N LYS A 81 50.58 12.44 -15.77
CA LYS A 81 49.41 12.64 -16.65
C LYS A 81 49.08 11.48 -17.60
N ASP A 82 48.30 10.54 -17.09
CA ASP A 82 47.17 9.94 -17.80
C ASP A 82 46.08 9.74 -16.75
N GLN A 83 44.87 10.22 -17.01
CA GLN A 83 43.69 9.96 -16.20
C GLN A 83 43.34 8.47 -16.31
N LYS A 84 44.13 7.63 -15.63
CA LYS A 84 43.72 6.27 -15.27
C LYS A 84 42.53 6.44 -14.35
N LYS A 85 41.32 6.32 -14.93
CA LYS A 85 40.09 6.05 -14.18
C LYS A 85 40.45 4.95 -13.20
N SER A 86 40.49 5.33 -11.92
CA SER A 86 40.77 4.43 -10.81
C SER A 86 39.98 3.15 -11.02
N GLY A 87 40.62 1.98 -10.91
CA GLY A 87 39.99 0.66 -10.90
C GLY A 87 39.10 0.45 -9.66
N PHE A 88 38.38 1.48 -9.25
CA PHE A 88 37.36 1.56 -8.21
C PHE A 88 36.15 2.40 -8.66
N ALA A 89 36.22 3.18 -9.73
CA ALA A 89 35.09 3.98 -10.23
C ALA A 89 33.94 3.12 -10.80
N TRP A 90 34.26 1.91 -11.26
CA TRP A 90 33.28 0.87 -11.62
C TRP A 90 32.60 0.19 -10.41
N ALA A 91 33.16 0.28 -9.20
CA ALA A 91 32.62 -0.41 -8.02
C ALA A 91 31.60 0.45 -7.25
N SER A 92 31.63 1.77 -7.43
CA SER A 92 30.66 2.71 -6.86
C SER A 92 29.29 2.71 -7.55
N SER A 93 29.14 1.98 -8.66
CA SER A 93 27.87 1.88 -9.40
C SER A 93 27.09 0.58 -9.17
N PHE A 94 27.57 -0.32 -8.29
CA PHE A 94 26.79 -1.50 -7.91
C PHE A 94 25.78 -1.13 -6.83
N ALA A 95 24.66 -0.53 -7.23
CA ALA A 95 23.47 -0.50 -6.39
C ALA A 95 22.96 -1.93 -6.25
N LEU A 96 23.09 -2.50 -5.05
CA LEU A 96 22.59 -3.85 -4.76
C LEU A 96 21.07 -3.84 -4.93
N LYS A 97 20.56 -4.81 -5.68
CA LYS A 97 19.11 -4.97 -5.79
C LYS A 97 18.53 -5.42 -4.45
N PRO A 98 17.25 -5.16 -4.18
CA PRO A 98 16.65 -5.49 -2.87
C PRO A 98 16.75 -6.97 -2.50
N PHE A 99 16.59 -7.86 -3.49
CA PHE A 99 16.72 -9.31 -3.29
C PHE A 99 18.18 -9.79 -3.16
N GLU A 100 19.18 -8.92 -3.29
CA GLU A 100 20.59 -9.23 -3.05
C GLU A 100 21.00 -8.91 -1.61
N SER A 101 20.26 -8.04 -0.93
CA SER A 101 20.47 -7.72 0.48
C SER A 101 19.99 -8.86 1.39
N SER A 102 20.87 -9.35 2.26
CA SER A 102 20.54 -10.46 3.19
C SER A 102 19.30 -10.18 4.03
N SER A 103 19.17 -8.96 4.55
CA SER A 103 18.05 -8.58 5.41
C SER A 103 16.72 -8.53 4.67
N LEU A 104 16.72 -7.98 3.45
CA LEU A 104 15.51 -7.88 2.63
C LEU A 104 15.12 -9.23 2.05
N ARG A 105 16.09 -10.14 1.80
CA ARG A 105 15.82 -11.53 1.43
C ARG A 105 15.07 -12.27 2.53
N GLU A 106 15.53 -12.16 3.77
CA GLU A 106 14.84 -12.75 4.93
C GLU A 106 13.44 -12.16 5.09
N LEU A 107 13.30 -10.83 4.98
CA LEU A 107 12.01 -10.16 5.10
C LEU A 107 11.04 -10.60 4.00
N ALA A 108 11.48 -10.63 2.73
CA ALA A 108 10.67 -11.09 1.60
C ALA A 108 10.18 -12.54 1.80
N SER A 109 11.08 -13.41 2.28
CA SER A 109 10.75 -14.82 2.53
C SER A 109 9.74 -14.95 3.67
N PHE A 110 9.94 -14.16 4.73
CA PHE A 110 9.06 -14.12 5.89
C PHE A 110 7.66 -13.60 5.56
N VAL A 111 7.56 -12.57 4.71
CA VAL A 111 6.29 -12.00 4.23
C VAL A 111 5.46 -13.06 3.52
N CYS A 112 6.04 -13.76 2.55
CA CYS A 112 5.36 -14.83 1.81
C CYS A 112 4.93 -15.98 2.72
N ALA A 113 5.83 -16.47 3.58
CA ALA A 113 5.53 -17.55 4.51
C ALA A 113 4.43 -17.18 5.51
N SER A 114 4.44 -15.93 6.03
CA SER A 114 3.42 -15.43 6.93
C SER A 114 2.05 -15.35 6.24
N PHE A 115 2.01 -14.88 4.99
CA PHE A 115 0.77 -14.83 4.22
C PHE A 115 0.19 -16.23 3.97
N GLU A 116 1.03 -17.17 3.53
CA GLU A 116 0.63 -18.55 3.27
C GLU A 116 0.15 -19.25 4.55
N GLY A 117 0.84 -19.05 5.67
CA GLY A 117 0.41 -19.57 6.97
C GLY A 117 -0.94 -19.04 7.45
N ARG A 118 -1.34 -17.83 7.03
CA ARG A 118 -2.60 -17.18 7.42
C ARG A 118 -3.76 -17.53 6.50
N THR A 119 -3.49 -17.66 5.19
CA THR A 119 -4.54 -17.84 4.17
C THR A 119 -4.62 -19.26 3.63
N GLY A 120 -3.60 -20.09 3.88
CA GLY A 120 -3.44 -21.41 3.28
C GLY A 120 -3.13 -21.38 1.78
N LYS A 121 -2.83 -20.20 1.22
CA LYS A 121 -2.57 -20.00 -0.21
C LYS A 121 -1.30 -19.16 -0.42
N PRO A 122 -0.53 -19.40 -1.49
CA PRO A 122 0.61 -18.54 -1.80
C PRO A 122 0.12 -17.13 -2.14
N LEU A 123 0.97 -16.12 -1.92
CA LEU A 123 0.65 -14.73 -2.23
C LEU A 123 0.37 -14.50 -3.73
N SER A 124 1.08 -15.24 -4.58
CA SER A 124 0.82 -15.39 -6.01
C SER A 124 1.20 -16.82 -6.40
N GLU A 125 0.49 -17.41 -7.36
CA GLU A 125 0.78 -18.77 -7.84
C GLU A 125 2.20 -18.91 -8.39
N GLU A 126 2.79 -17.82 -8.92
CA GLU A 126 4.17 -17.81 -9.42
C GLU A 126 5.23 -17.98 -8.32
N LEU A 127 4.87 -17.66 -7.07
CA LEU A 127 5.75 -17.79 -5.91
C LEU A 127 5.76 -19.21 -5.33
N LYS A 128 4.83 -20.05 -5.78
CA LYS A 128 4.67 -21.40 -5.26
C LYS A 128 5.82 -22.29 -5.73
N GLY A 129 6.58 -22.85 -4.79
CA GLY A 129 7.66 -23.79 -5.07
C GLY A 129 8.89 -23.16 -5.72
N THR A 130 9.00 -21.83 -5.76
CA THR A 130 10.18 -21.17 -6.31
C THR A 130 11.39 -21.32 -5.38
N PRO A 131 12.58 -21.70 -5.88
CA PRO A 131 13.76 -21.89 -5.03
C PRO A 131 14.36 -20.57 -4.51
N ASP A 132 14.14 -19.45 -5.21
CA ASP A 132 14.62 -18.12 -4.84
C ASP A 132 13.44 -17.17 -4.65
N LEU A 133 12.70 -17.38 -3.57
CA LEU A 133 11.48 -16.65 -3.22
C LEU A 133 11.68 -15.12 -3.17
N PRO A 134 12.79 -14.54 -2.64
CA PRO A 134 13.01 -13.10 -2.67
C PRO A 134 13.09 -12.51 -4.08
N LYS A 135 13.76 -13.21 -4.99
CA LYS A 135 13.88 -12.78 -6.39
C LYS A 135 12.56 -12.94 -7.14
N ALA A 136 11.80 -13.99 -6.82
CA ALA A 136 10.47 -14.19 -7.38
C ALA A 136 9.51 -13.09 -6.93
N LEU A 137 9.44 -12.80 -5.62
CA LEU A 137 8.61 -11.73 -5.05
C LEU A 137 8.94 -10.36 -5.65
N TRP A 138 10.23 -10.08 -5.88
CA TRP A 138 10.68 -8.84 -6.49
C TRP A 138 10.03 -8.58 -7.86
N ASN A 139 9.83 -9.63 -8.67
CA ASN A 139 9.27 -9.54 -10.02
C ASN A 139 7.79 -9.99 -10.09
N ALA A 140 7.17 -10.31 -8.97
CA ALA A 140 5.85 -10.91 -8.95
C ALA A 140 4.77 -9.93 -9.44
N PRO A 141 3.70 -10.42 -10.12
CA PRO A 141 2.59 -9.62 -10.60
C PRO A 141 1.59 -9.25 -9.47
N VAL A 142 2.10 -8.99 -8.27
CA VAL A 142 1.38 -8.55 -7.08
C VAL A 142 2.22 -7.48 -6.41
N ALA A 143 1.67 -6.29 -6.20
CA ALA A 143 2.36 -5.25 -5.44
C ALA A 143 2.43 -5.68 -3.98
N CYS A 144 3.61 -5.58 -3.37
CA CYS A 144 3.84 -5.93 -1.98
C CYS A 144 4.71 -4.88 -1.30
N VAL A 145 4.29 -4.44 -0.11
CA VAL A 145 4.99 -3.45 0.71
C VAL A 145 5.02 -3.91 2.17
N VAL A 146 6.15 -3.71 2.84
CA VAL A 146 6.29 -3.92 4.29
C VAL A 146 6.54 -2.59 4.97
N VAL A 147 5.73 -2.32 5.99
CA VAL A 147 5.77 -1.09 6.77
C VAL A 147 6.05 -1.44 8.22
N VAL A 148 7.04 -0.76 8.79
CA VAL A 148 7.44 -0.93 10.19
C VAL A 148 7.34 0.40 10.93
N ASN A 149 7.35 0.33 12.26
CA ASN A 149 7.37 1.53 13.09
C ASN A 149 8.81 2.05 13.18
N GLY A 150 9.07 3.27 12.70
CA GLY A 150 10.38 3.89 12.67
C GLY A 150 10.83 4.48 14.01
N ALA A 151 9.96 4.53 15.02
CA ALA A 151 10.31 4.93 16.37
C ALA A 151 10.60 3.71 17.24
N GLU A 152 11.86 3.46 17.57
CA GLU A 152 12.28 2.44 18.55
C GLU A 152 11.94 2.82 20.02
N LYS A 153 11.13 3.86 20.26
CA LYS A 153 10.73 4.27 21.61
C LYS A 153 9.21 4.31 21.74
N GLU A 154 8.73 3.39 22.57
CA GLU A 154 7.40 3.36 23.17
C GLU A 154 7.14 4.68 23.93
N GLN A 155 6.56 5.67 23.25
CA GLN A 155 5.72 6.63 23.93
C GLN A 155 4.28 6.31 23.55
N GLU A 156 3.55 5.78 24.52
CA GLU A 156 2.11 5.53 24.44
C GLU A 156 1.40 6.85 24.12
N GLY A 157 0.65 6.86 23.02
CA GLY A 157 -0.29 7.92 22.68
C GLY A 157 0.11 8.73 21.46
N ILE A 158 -0.55 8.42 20.34
CA ILE A 158 -0.69 9.25 19.12
C ILE A 158 0.64 9.40 18.36
N SER A 159 0.86 8.72 17.24
CA SER A 159 0.34 9.14 15.93
C SER A 159 0.92 8.20 14.87
N ALA A 160 0.28 8.05 13.72
CA ALA A 160 0.82 7.42 12.51
C ALA A 160 2.06 8.14 11.91
N ALA A 161 2.84 8.86 12.73
CA ALA A 161 3.79 9.87 12.30
C ALA A 161 5.14 9.30 11.81
N ASN A 162 5.50 8.07 12.18
CA ASN A 162 6.80 7.50 11.80
C ASN A 162 6.67 6.09 11.19
N SER A 163 5.61 5.81 10.43
CA SER A 163 5.58 4.60 9.59
C SER A 163 6.67 4.72 8.52
N ILE A 164 7.51 3.70 8.42
CA ILE A 164 8.57 3.65 7.41
C ILE A 164 8.38 2.42 6.52
N VAL A 165 8.61 2.61 5.23
CA VAL A 165 8.60 1.50 4.26
C VAL A 165 9.97 0.82 4.30
N GLN A 166 9.99 -0.47 4.67
CA GLN A 166 11.22 -1.26 4.76
C GLN A 166 11.44 -2.14 3.52
N TYR A 167 10.36 -2.54 2.85
CA TYR A 167 10.42 -3.33 1.62
C TYR A 167 9.30 -2.92 0.68
N ALA A 168 9.59 -2.96 -0.62
CA ALA A 168 8.64 -2.85 -1.70
C ALA A 168 9.15 -3.69 -2.87
N ASN A 169 8.28 -4.31 -3.67
CA ASN A 169 8.69 -4.94 -4.93
C ASN A 169 8.43 -4.04 -6.14
N ILE A 170 8.79 -4.49 -7.35
CA ILE A 170 8.62 -3.68 -8.58
C ILE A 170 7.17 -3.22 -8.76
N ALA A 171 6.21 -4.13 -8.60
CA ALA A 171 4.79 -3.82 -8.73
C ALA A 171 4.31 -2.73 -7.74
N ALA A 172 4.86 -2.72 -6.52
CA ALA A 172 4.61 -1.65 -5.57
C ALA A 172 5.29 -0.32 -5.96
N LEU A 173 6.53 -0.35 -6.46
CA LEU A 173 7.20 0.84 -6.97
C LEU A 173 6.43 1.48 -8.13
N GLU A 174 5.96 0.66 -9.07
CA GLU A 174 5.12 1.07 -10.20
C GLU A 174 3.83 1.74 -9.72
N THR A 175 3.21 1.21 -8.66
CA THR A 175 2.01 1.81 -8.05
C THR A 175 2.26 3.26 -7.67
N PHE A 176 3.46 3.59 -7.19
CA PHE A 176 3.82 4.94 -6.75
C PHE A 176 4.58 5.75 -7.81
N GLY A 177 4.67 5.23 -9.04
CA GLY A 177 5.33 5.89 -10.16
C GLY A 177 6.86 5.92 -10.08
N PHE A 178 7.46 4.99 -9.35
CA PHE A 178 8.91 4.80 -9.29
C PHE A 178 9.38 3.71 -10.25
N GLN A 179 10.58 3.88 -10.77
CA GLN A 179 11.29 2.86 -11.52
C GLN A 179 12.05 1.90 -10.57
N PRO A 180 12.40 0.67 -11.01
CA PRO A 180 13.12 -0.30 -10.17
C PRO A 180 14.45 0.20 -9.60
N ASP A 181 15.14 1.09 -10.32
CA ASP A 181 16.40 1.74 -9.91
C ASP A 181 16.19 2.87 -8.88
N GLN A 182 14.94 3.31 -8.68
CA GLN A 182 14.56 4.32 -7.70
C GLN A 182 14.06 3.72 -6.37
N PHE A 183 14.31 2.42 -6.14
CA PHE A 183 13.92 1.72 -4.91
C PHE A 183 14.33 2.47 -3.63
N ASP A 184 15.57 2.98 -3.59
CA ASP A 184 16.10 3.70 -2.43
C ASP A 184 15.36 5.02 -2.14
N GLN A 185 14.58 5.54 -3.09
CA GLN A 185 13.74 6.74 -2.87
C GLN A 185 12.45 6.42 -2.11
N LEU A 186 12.04 5.15 -2.06
CA LEU A 186 10.85 4.68 -1.36
C LEU A 186 11.18 4.13 0.02
N ILE A 187 12.31 3.44 0.14
CA ILE A 187 12.68 2.70 1.33
C ILE A 187 13.45 3.57 2.32
N SER A 188 13.10 3.46 3.60
CA SER A 188 13.90 4.06 4.67
C SER A 188 15.08 3.15 5.00
N SER A 189 16.27 3.73 5.11
CA SER A 189 17.48 2.99 5.49
C SER A 189 17.92 3.37 6.90
N LYS A 190 18.36 2.39 7.69
CA LYS A 190 18.93 2.65 9.02
C LYS A 190 20.38 3.09 8.83
N ASP A 191 20.75 4.22 9.41
CA ASP A 191 22.14 4.66 9.40
C ASP A 191 22.95 3.74 10.32
N PRO A 192 24.02 3.08 9.83
CA PRO A 192 24.84 2.20 10.65
C PRO A 192 25.57 2.93 11.79
N GLU A 193 25.81 4.24 11.67
CA GLU A 193 26.55 5.00 12.70
C GLU A 193 25.64 5.58 13.78
N SER A 194 24.49 6.16 13.40
CA SER A 194 23.55 6.75 14.37
C SER A 194 22.48 5.78 14.87
N GLY A 195 22.24 4.69 14.14
CA GLY A 195 21.09 3.82 14.39
C GLY A 195 19.74 4.47 14.08
N GLU A 196 19.71 5.69 13.53
CA GLU A 196 18.48 6.38 13.19
C GLU A 196 18.00 5.99 11.78
N TRP A 197 16.68 5.96 11.59
CA TRP A 197 16.09 5.74 10.28
C TRP A 197 16.19 7.00 9.44
N LYS A 198 16.94 6.95 8.33
CA LYS A 198 16.91 7.97 7.29
C LYS A 198 15.66 7.76 6.45
N THR A 199 14.67 8.62 6.66
CA THR A 199 13.49 8.68 5.80
C THR A 199 13.84 9.33 4.47
N PRO A 200 13.25 8.86 3.35
CA PRO A 200 13.47 9.49 2.05
C PRO A 200 13.02 10.95 2.08
N GLN A 201 13.83 11.86 1.53
CA GLN A 201 13.46 13.28 1.42
C GLN A 201 12.33 13.53 0.40
N ASN A 202 11.99 12.54 -0.42
CA ASN A 202 11.00 12.65 -1.49
C ASN A 202 9.58 12.80 -0.92
N ASP A 203 8.85 13.81 -1.38
CA ASP A 203 7.48 14.10 -0.91
C ASP A 203 6.49 12.97 -1.24
N VAL A 204 6.76 12.18 -2.28
CA VAL A 204 5.95 10.99 -2.59
C VAL A 204 6.08 9.93 -1.49
N ALA A 205 7.27 9.76 -0.90
CA ALA A 205 7.47 8.83 0.21
C ALA A 205 6.74 9.30 1.48
N LYS A 206 6.64 10.62 1.69
CA LYS A 206 5.87 11.22 2.79
C LYS A 206 4.36 11.04 2.62
N GLY A 207 3.88 10.94 1.37
CA GLY A 207 2.46 10.66 1.06
C GLY A 207 2.01 9.24 1.38
N LEU A 208 2.95 8.30 1.60
CA LEU A 208 2.67 6.89 1.87
C LEU A 208 2.33 6.65 3.34
N ASN A 209 1.15 7.12 3.74
CA ASN A 209 0.64 6.92 5.09
C ASN A 209 0.01 5.52 5.26
N PHE A 210 0.80 4.46 5.18
CA PHE A 210 0.37 3.11 5.55
C PHE A 210 0.51 2.92 7.07
N PRO A 211 -0.51 2.36 7.75
CA PRO A 211 -0.38 2.00 9.16
C PRO A 211 0.72 0.96 9.40
N SER A 212 1.62 1.23 10.33
CA SER A 212 2.65 0.28 10.78
C SER A 212 2.13 -0.74 11.79
N SER A 213 0.85 -0.63 12.19
CA SER A 213 0.16 -1.54 13.11
C SER A 213 -1.27 -1.84 12.64
N MET A 214 -1.82 -2.95 13.13
CA MET A 214 -3.22 -3.34 12.92
C MET A 214 -4.01 -3.14 14.23
N ASN A 215 -5.22 -2.59 14.11
CA ASN A 215 -6.07 -2.28 15.27
C ASN A 215 -6.57 -3.57 15.94
N GLY A 216 -6.38 -3.67 17.26
CA GLY A 216 -6.85 -4.77 18.11
C GLY A 216 -6.18 -6.11 17.81
N ASP A 217 -6.94 -7.18 17.98
CA ASP A 217 -6.50 -8.57 17.77
C ASP A 217 -6.54 -9.00 16.30
N ASN A 218 -6.82 -8.07 15.37
CA ASN A 218 -6.85 -8.37 13.95
C ASN A 218 -5.44 -8.61 13.44
N ILE A 219 -5.15 -9.88 13.13
CA ILE A 219 -3.87 -10.30 12.60
C ILE A 219 -3.85 -10.26 11.05
N TYR A 220 -5.02 -10.34 10.39
CA TYR A 220 -5.18 -10.37 8.94
C TYR A 220 -6.47 -9.64 8.52
N GLN A 221 -6.43 -8.96 7.37
CA GLN A 221 -7.59 -8.32 6.77
C GLN A 221 -7.52 -8.39 5.24
N SER A 222 -8.59 -8.89 4.61
CA SER A 222 -8.84 -8.72 3.17
C SER A 222 -9.63 -7.44 2.90
N ASP A 223 -9.70 -7.03 1.64
CA ASP A 223 -10.53 -5.91 1.17
C ASP A 223 -10.12 -4.54 1.74
N TYR A 224 -8.86 -4.41 2.13
CA TYR A 224 -8.30 -3.14 2.59
C TYR A 224 -8.30 -2.12 1.44
N LYS A 225 -8.77 -0.91 1.76
CA LYS A 225 -8.85 0.21 0.82
C LYS A 225 -8.04 1.37 1.38
N LYS A 226 -7.21 1.98 0.54
CA LYS A 226 -6.40 3.12 0.94
C LYS A 226 -6.25 4.11 -0.21
N LYS A 227 -6.60 5.36 0.05
CA LYS A 227 -6.22 6.48 -0.81
C LYS A 227 -4.82 6.94 -0.40
N VAL A 228 -3.91 6.93 -1.36
CA VAL A 228 -2.54 7.42 -1.26
C VAL A 228 -2.53 8.75 -2.01
N LEU A 229 -2.33 9.84 -1.27
CA LEU A 229 -2.31 11.18 -1.82
C LEU A 229 -0.95 11.39 -2.51
N ARG A 230 -0.99 11.70 -3.81
CA ARG A 230 0.19 12.11 -4.59
C ARG A 230 -0.02 13.55 -5.02
N ALA A 231 1.06 14.25 -5.39
CA ALA A 231 0.97 15.60 -5.92
C ALA A 231 0.01 15.70 -7.13
N ASP A 232 0.02 14.69 -8.01
CA ASP A 232 -0.95 14.44 -9.09
C ASP A 232 -0.50 13.17 -9.85
N PRO A 233 -1.37 12.21 -10.26
CA PRO A 233 -2.75 11.95 -9.82
C PRO A 233 -2.83 11.13 -8.52
N ASP A 234 -3.96 11.25 -7.82
CA ASP A 234 -4.25 10.47 -6.61
C ASP A 234 -4.30 8.96 -6.92
N ILE A 235 -3.76 8.15 -6.01
CA ILE A 235 -3.77 6.69 -6.16
C ILE A 235 -4.72 6.08 -5.15
N SER A 236 -5.63 5.22 -5.59
CA SER A 236 -6.52 4.47 -4.69
C SER A 236 -6.30 2.98 -4.82
N ILE A 237 -5.73 2.38 -3.78
CA ILE A 237 -5.56 0.93 -3.67
C ILE A 237 -6.90 0.33 -3.24
N LYS A 238 -7.39 -0.63 -4.01
CA LYS A 238 -8.64 -1.37 -3.75
C LYS A 238 -8.33 -2.85 -3.54
N ASN A 239 -9.14 -3.50 -2.71
CA ASN A 239 -9.10 -4.94 -2.45
C ASN A 239 -7.72 -5.46 -2.03
N ALA A 240 -6.99 -4.68 -1.24
CA ALA A 240 -5.68 -5.09 -0.75
C ALA A 240 -5.82 -6.08 0.41
N HIS A 241 -4.81 -6.93 0.56
CA HIS A 241 -4.58 -7.72 1.75
C HIS A 241 -3.62 -6.97 2.67
N ARG A 242 -3.88 -6.99 3.97
CA ARG A 242 -2.90 -6.56 4.96
C ARG A 242 -2.82 -7.55 6.12
N TRP A 243 -1.62 -7.77 6.63
CA TRP A 243 -1.41 -8.72 7.73
C TRP A 243 -0.21 -8.35 8.58
N ARG A 244 -0.28 -8.77 9.85
CA ARG A 244 0.79 -8.54 10.82
C ARG A 244 1.95 -9.52 10.59
N LEU A 245 3.16 -9.00 10.61
CA LEU A 245 4.40 -9.76 10.58
C LEU A 245 4.89 -9.97 12.02
N GLU A 246 5.01 -11.23 12.45
CA GLU A 246 5.27 -11.59 13.85
C GLU A 246 6.43 -12.59 13.97
N LYS A 247 7.52 -12.20 14.66
CA LYS A 247 8.65 -13.09 14.91
C LYS A 247 8.48 -13.77 16.26
N SER A 248 8.46 -15.10 16.26
CA SER A 248 8.52 -15.88 17.49
C SER A 248 9.98 -16.13 17.88
N SER A 249 10.33 -15.83 19.12
CA SER A 249 11.64 -16.12 19.70
C SER A 249 11.50 -16.78 21.08
N LEU A 250 12.48 -17.59 21.47
CA LEU A 250 12.51 -18.24 22.77
C LEU A 250 13.40 -17.43 23.71
N ILE A 251 12.78 -16.65 24.59
CA ILE A 251 13.49 -15.82 25.58
C ILE A 251 13.26 -16.43 26.95
N GLY A 252 14.34 -16.95 27.57
CA GLY A 252 14.26 -17.57 28.90
C GLY A 252 13.33 -18.78 28.97
N GLY A 253 13.23 -19.57 27.89
CA GLY A 253 12.36 -20.76 27.82
C GLY A 253 10.88 -20.45 27.57
N LYS A 254 10.50 -19.17 27.40
CA LYS A 254 9.15 -18.76 27.01
C LYS A 254 9.15 -18.34 25.53
N PHE A 255 8.16 -18.81 24.78
CA PHE A 255 7.91 -18.31 23.44
C PHE A 255 7.30 -16.91 23.54
N VAL A 256 8.02 -15.93 23.01
CA VAL A 256 7.61 -14.53 22.91
C VAL A 256 7.43 -14.22 21.43
N THR A 257 6.28 -13.64 21.08
CA THR A 257 5.96 -13.23 19.71
C THR A 257 6.04 -11.71 19.63
N GLU A 258 6.93 -11.19 18.80
CA GLU A 258 7.14 -9.75 18.62
C GLU A 258 6.63 -9.32 17.23
N SER A 259 5.90 -8.21 17.18
CA SER A 259 5.44 -7.64 15.91
C SER A 259 6.59 -6.92 15.21
N ILE A 260 6.98 -7.40 14.03
CA ILE A 260 8.02 -6.79 13.19
C ILE A 260 7.43 -5.65 12.35
N GLY A 261 6.16 -5.75 11.95
CA GLY A 261 5.49 -4.74 11.13
C GLY A 261 4.19 -5.23 10.50
N VAL A 262 3.74 -4.54 9.45
CA VAL A 262 2.56 -4.89 8.67
C VAL A 262 2.93 -4.99 7.20
N ALA A 263 2.58 -6.11 6.59
CA ALA A 263 2.68 -6.31 5.16
C ALA A 263 1.35 -5.97 4.48
N TYR A 264 1.46 -5.41 3.28
CA TYR A 264 0.37 -5.04 2.40
C TYR A 264 0.60 -5.68 1.04
N ALA A 265 -0.45 -6.19 0.42
CA ALA A 265 -0.39 -6.68 -0.95
C ALA A 265 -1.65 -6.38 -1.76
N TRP A 266 -1.50 -6.03 -3.04
CA TRP A 266 -2.61 -5.73 -3.94
C TRP A 266 -2.26 -6.04 -5.39
N ASN A 267 -3.28 -6.33 -6.20
CA ASN A 267 -3.10 -6.68 -7.62
C ASN A 267 -3.53 -5.56 -8.58
N SER A 268 -4.16 -4.51 -8.06
CA SER A 268 -4.63 -3.37 -8.87
C SER A 268 -4.77 -2.11 -8.03
N TRP A 269 -4.63 -0.96 -8.67
CA TRP A 269 -4.87 0.35 -8.07
C TRP A 269 -5.58 1.25 -9.08
N LEU A 270 -6.29 2.27 -8.61
CA LEU A 270 -6.79 3.33 -9.46
C LEU A 270 -5.81 4.50 -9.47
N GLU A 271 -5.54 5.03 -10.65
CA GLU A 271 -4.83 6.29 -10.88
C GLU A 271 -5.89 7.33 -11.30
N GLY A 272 -6.13 8.33 -10.44
CA GLY A 272 -7.28 9.24 -10.57
C GLY A 272 -8.61 8.55 -10.25
N GLU A 273 -9.66 8.94 -10.96
CA GLU A 273 -11.02 8.40 -10.78
C GLU A 273 -11.26 7.14 -11.63
N ASP A 274 -10.72 7.13 -12.85
CA ASP A 274 -11.18 6.19 -13.90
C ASP A 274 -10.11 5.24 -14.41
N THR A 275 -8.83 5.42 -14.10
CA THR A 275 -7.77 4.57 -14.67
C THR A 275 -7.46 3.42 -13.74
N LEU A 276 -7.85 2.20 -14.11
CA LEU A 276 -7.44 0.97 -13.43
C LEU A 276 -6.06 0.53 -13.92
N CYS A 277 -5.12 0.50 -12.99
CA CYS A 277 -3.75 0.06 -13.23
C CYS A 277 -3.50 -1.31 -12.60
N ARG A 278 -2.63 -2.11 -13.24
CA ARG A 278 -2.14 -3.41 -12.74
C ARG A 278 -0.62 -3.52 -12.93
N PRO A 279 0.07 -4.39 -12.16
CA PRO A 279 1.51 -4.61 -12.29
C PRO A 279 1.94 -4.94 -13.72
N GLY A 280 3.12 -4.47 -14.14
CA GLY A 280 3.64 -4.66 -15.49
C GLY A 280 3.22 -3.55 -16.47
N GLY A 281 2.79 -2.40 -15.96
CA GLY A 281 2.43 -1.23 -16.78
C GLY A 281 1.07 -1.30 -17.46
N PHE A 282 0.21 -2.26 -17.11
CA PHE A 282 -1.15 -2.34 -17.64
C PHE A 282 -1.99 -1.18 -17.11
N ARG A 283 -2.61 -0.43 -18.03
CA ARG A 283 -3.50 0.69 -17.73
C ARG A 283 -4.77 0.53 -18.55
N GLU A 284 -5.89 0.52 -17.86
CA GLU A 284 -7.23 0.34 -18.43
C GLU A 284 -8.07 1.53 -17.96
N VAL A 285 -8.46 2.39 -18.90
CA VAL A 285 -9.37 3.50 -18.57
C VAL A 285 -10.77 2.90 -18.46
N LYS A 286 -11.25 2.73 -17.23
CA LYS A 286 -12.65 2.44 -16.96
C LYS A 286 -13.45 3.72 -17.14
N MET A 287 -13.70 4.09 -18.39
CA MET A 287 -14.78 5.03 -18.67
C MET A 287 -16.09 4.32 -18.32
N ASP A 288 -16.87 4.89 -17.39
CA ASP A 288 -18.22 4.39 -17.16
C ASP A 288 -19.02 4.59 -18.45
N THR A 289 -19.36 3.47 -19.10
CA THR A 289 -20.13 3.48 -20.36
C THR A 289 -21.46 4.18 -20.16
N ALA A 290 -22.07 4.08 -18.98
CA ALA A 290 -23.33 4.75 -18.68
C ALA A 290 -23.17 6.27 -18.59
N GLU A 291 -22.09 6.75 -17.98
CA GLU A 291 -21.79 8.19 -17.92
C GLU A 291 -21.42 8.74 -19.30
N LEU A 292 -20.67 7.97 -20.10
CA LEU A 292 -20.31 8.35 -21.46
C LEU A 292 -21.53 8.40 -22.38
N GLU A 293 -22.44 7.43 -22.27
CA GLU A 293 -23.74 7.44 -22.94
C GLU A 293 -24.60 8.63 -22.52
N GLN A 294 -24.62 8.96 -21.23
CA GLN A 294 -25.33 10.13 -20.72
C GLN A 294 -24.74 11.43 -21.28
N LYS A 295 -23.41 11.58 -21.30
CA LYS A 295 -22.72 12.73 -21.90
C LYS A 295 -22.98 12.86 -23.40
N ILE A 296 -22.99 11.75 -24.15
CA ILE A 296 -23.36 11.73 -25.57
C ILE A 296 -24.80 12.20 -25.76
N LYS A 297 -25.72 11.76 -24.89
CA LYS A 297 -27.12 12.19 -24.94
C LYS A 297 -27.26 13.69 -24.66
N THR A 298 -26.66 14.20 -23.58
CA THR A 298 -26.69 15.62 -23.23
C THR A 298 -26.05 16.49 -24.31
N GLN A 299 -24.94 16.04 -24.92
CA GLN A 299 -24.32 16.76 -26.04
C GLN A 299 -25.22 16.77 -27.29
N GLY A 300 -25.94 15.68 -27.55
CA GLY A 300 -26.96 15.63 -28.62
C GLY A 300 -28.10 16.62 -28.40
N GLU A 301 -28.57 16.75 -27.15
CA GLU A 301 -29.57 17.74 -26.75
C GLU A 301 -29.05 19.17 -26.92
N ALA A 302 -27.80 19.45 -26.52
CA ALA A 302 -27.17 20.76 -26.70
C ALA A 302 -27.05 21.16 -28.18
N ILE A 303 -26.67 20.22 -29.08
CA ILE A 303 -26.64 20.48 -30.52
C ILE A 303 -28.05 20.79 -31.06
N ARG A 304 -29.06 20.09 -30.55
CA ARG A 304 -30.46 20.32 -30.93
C ARG A 304 -30.93 21.71 -30.49
N GLU A 305 -30.59 22.12 -29.27
CA GLU A 305 -30.90 23.45 -28.75
C GLU A 305 -30.21 24.57 -29.56
N LEU A 306 -28.93 24.39 -29.91
CA LEU A 306 -28.20 25.32 -30.77
C LEU A 306 -28.89 25.50 -32.14
N LYS A 307 -29.42 24.43 -32.72
CA LYS A 307 -30.10 24.47 -34.03
C LYS A 307 -31.53 24.99 -33.96
N GLU A 308 -32.32 24.50 -33.01
CA GLU A 308 -33.77 24.72 -32.97
C GLU A 308 -34.16 25.98 -32.20
N VAL A 309 -33.45 26.29 -31.11
CA VAL A 309 -33.78 27.43 -30.23
C VAL A 309 -32.96 28.66 -30.61
N GLN A 310 -31.65 28.46 -30.82
CA GLN A 310 -30.74 29.57 -31.11
C GLN A 310 -30.60 29.85 -32.62
N GLY A 311 -31.15 28.98 -33.47
CA GLY A 311 -31.21 29.17 -34.92
C GLY A 311 -29.88 29.00 -35.65
N PHE A 312 -28.86 28.40 -35.02
CA PHE A 312 -27.58 28.15 -35.68
C PHE A 312 -27.72 27.09 -36.77
N GLY A 313 -27.15 27.38 -37.93
CA GLY A 313 -27.09 26.49 -39.07
C GLY A 313 -25.96 25.46 -38.96
N ASN A 314 -26.03 24.43 -39.79
CA ASN A 314 -25.04 23.33 -39.81
C ASN A 314 -23.60 23.77 -40.16
N LYS A 315 -23.42 24.98 -40.69
CA LYS A 315 -22.10 25.54 -41.05
C LYS A 315 -21.53 26.46 -39.97
N ASP A 316 -22.33 26.79 -38.95
CA ASP A 316 -21.87 27.65 -37.88
C ASP A 316 -20.88 26.91 -37.00
N LYS A 317 -19.76 27.59 -36.70
CA LYS A 317 -18.62 27.01 -36.00
C LYS A 317 -19.02 26.32 -34.69
N GLN A 318 -19.95 26.91 -33.95
CA GLN A 318 -20.45 26.37 -32.68
C GLN A 318 -21.15 25.01 -32.84
N VAL A 319 -21.93 24.84 -33.91
CA VAL A 319 -22.59 23.56 -34.22
C VAL A 319 -21.57 22.54 -34.70
N VAL A 320 -20.60 22.96 -35.51
CA VAL A 320 -19.53 22.08 -36.02
C VAL A 320 -18.64 21.57 -34.87
N ASP A 321 -18.20 22.46 -33.98
CA ASP A 321 -17.36 22.12 -32.82
C ASP A 321 -18.13 21.19 -31.86
N ALA A 322 -19.41 21.48 -31.60
CA ALA A 322 -20.25 20.63 -30.75
C ALA A 322 -20.49 19.23 -31.35
N VAL A 323 -20.66 19.14 -32.68
CA VAL A 323 -20.79 17.86 -33.41
C VAL A 323 -19.47 17.09 -33.42
N GLN A 324 -18.32 17.76 -33.58
CA GLN A 324 -17.01 17.11 -33.47
C GLN A 324 -16.80 16.50 -32.10
N GLU A 325 -17.17 17.21 -31.03
CA GLU A 325 -17.06 16.70 -29.67
C GLU A 325 -18.02 15.51 -29.45
N LEU A 326 -19.24 15.55 -30.02
CA LEU A 326 -20.15 14.40 -30.01
C LEU A 326 -19.56 13.18 -30.72
N LEU A 327 -18.92 13.37 -31.87
CA LEU A 327 -18.26 12.29 -32.62
C LEU A 327 -17.06 11.73 -31.87
N ARG A 328 -16.27 12.58 -31.22
CA ARG A 328 -15.15 12.17 -30.35
C ARG A 328 -15.64 11.29 -29.20
N MET A 329 -16.72 11.71 -28.52
CA MET A 329 -17.31 10.92 -27.42
C MET A 329 -17.90 9.59 -27.90
N LYS A 330 -18.53 9.54 -29.08
CA LYS A 330 -19.00 8.28 -29.67
C LYS A 330 -17.88 7.32 -30.03
N ALA A 331 -16.77 7.82 -30.59
CA ALA A 331 -15.60 7.01 -30.89
C ALA A 331 -15.00 6.41 -29.61
N LEU A 332 -14.92 7.18 -28.52
CA LEU A 332 -14.50 6.67 -27.21
C LEU A 332 -15.43 5.57 -26.68
N LEU A 333 -16.74 5.69 -26.87
CA LEU A 333 -17.68 4.65 -26.46
C LEU A 333 -17.50 3.36 -27.27
N GLU A 334 -17.27 3.48 -28.58
CA GLU A 334 -17.01 2.34 -29.47
C GLU A 334 -15.69 1.62 -29.11
N GLU A 335 -14.63 2.37 -28.78
CA GLU A 335 -13.37 1.80 -28.29
C GLU A 335 -13.57 1.03 -26.98
N VAL A 336 -14.22 1.65 -25.99
CA VAL A 336 -14.47 1.03 -24.67
C VAL A 336 -15.34 -0.22 -24.78
N THR A 337 -16.37 -0.19 -25.61
CA THR A 337 -17.25 -1.35 -25.83
C THR A 337 -16.58 -2.48 -26.61
N SER A 338 -15.71 -2.15 -27.58
CA SER A 338 -14.92 -3.13 -28.33
C SER A 338 -13.82 -3.80 -27.48
N SER A 339 -13.23 -3.09 -26.51
CA SER A 339 -12.23 -3.65 -25.58
C SER A 339 -12.83 -4.57 -24.50
N SER A 340 -14.17 -4.57 -24.38
CA SER A 340 -14.90 -5.37 -23.38
C SER A 340 -15.46 -6.70 -23.94
N GLN A 341 -15.24 -7.01 -25.22
CA GLN A 341 -15.64 -8.26 -25.88
C GLN A 341 -14.45 -9.22 -26.06
#